data_AF-A0A0S7ZWD5-F1
#
_entry.id   AF-A0A0S7ZWD5-F1
#
_cell.length_a   1.000
_cell.length_b   1.000
_cell.length_c   1.000
_cell.angle_alpha   90.00
_cell.angle_beta   90.00
_cell.angle_gamma   90.00
#
_symmetry.space_group_name_H-M   'P 1'
#
loop_
_entity.id
_entity.type
_entity.pdbx_description
1 polymer ?
#
loop_
_entity_poly.entity_id
_entity_poly.type
_entity_poly.pdbx_seq_one_letter_code
_entity_poly.pdbx_strand_id
1 'polypeptide(L)'
;MIRQGKLFFSAILVFMVITGKSFAAVLEDVNYGFATYLGSGIYTAAGQDVQVYQIPLIYQFITREEKHWGLQLKLPVTLGFYDFKLQDITEGFPEEISTLSIVPGLQVEYPITRHWLLLPFVDFGIAQNISNGDSSNIYSYGMRSYYEYPADRVTFTLGNRLLFARANRRDNSNKSDFGTFETSLDFRFQQFPVFKKHLGDFSVYYANFQYFDSLNFLFPNDQVVKVVKQNEIGFTFGVQIKKKTRYVDIPRVGLAIRKGDGLDVYRLVFGMPF
;
A
#
# COMPACT_ATOMS: atom_id res chain seq x y z
N MET A 1 6.42 28.37 -38.21
CA MET A 1 4.98 28.08 -38.27
C MET A 1 4.59 27.45 -36.95
N ILE A 2 4.10 28.28 -36.03
CA ILE A 2 3.86 27.97 -34.61
C ILE A 2 2.36 28.03 -34.40
N ARG A 3 1.71 26.92 -34.08
CA ARG A 3 0.39 26.80 -33.40
C ARG A 3 -0.08 25.34 -33.49
N GLN A 4 -0.87 24.91 -32.50
CA GLN A 4 -1.50 23.58 -32.33
C GLN A 4 -0.66 22.55 -31.55
N GLY A 5 -0.43 22.80 -30.26
CA GLY A 5 0.11 21.80 -29.33
C GLY A 5 -0.14 22.09 -27.85
N LYS A 6 -1.03 23.06 -27.55
CA LYS A 6 -1.41 23.47 -26.19
C LYS A 6 -2.92 23.36 -26.04
N LEU A 7 -3.46 22.14 -25.97
CA LEU A 7 -4.89 21.92 -25.66
C LEU A 7 -5.24 20.47 -25.24
N PHE A 8 -4.32 19.76 -24.57
CA PHE A 8 -4.63 18.47 -23.91
C PHE A 8 -4.05 18.39 -22.49
N PHE A 9 -3.95 19.54 -21.82
CA PHE A 9 -3.38 19.65 -20.46
C PHE A 9 -4.36 20.24 -19.44
N SER A 10 -5.66 20.14 -19.70
CA SER A 10 -6.69 20.62 -18.78
C SER A 10 -7.70 19.53 -18.48
N ALA A 11 -7.94 19.32 -17.19
CA ALA A 11 -8.90 18.41 -16.56
C ALA A 11 -8.47 16.94 -16.43
N ILE A 12 -7.75 16.62 -15.34
CA ILE A 12 -8.25 15.85 -14.18
C ILE A 12 -7.25 16.05 -13.04
N LEU A 13 -7.40 17.15 -12.31
CA LEU A 13 -6.93 17.26 -10.92
C LEU A 13 -7.69 18.42 -10.24
N VAL A 14 -8.87 18.13 -9.70
CA VAL A 14 -9.51 18.99 -8.70
C VAL A 14 -10.20 18.08 -7.68
N PHE A 15 -9.54 17.95 -6.53
CA PHE A 15 -10.10 18.01 -5.19
C PHE A 15 -11.54 17.52 -4.98
N MET A 16 -11.68 16.37 -4.31
CA MET A 16 -12.85 16.08 -3.49
C MET A 16 -12.45 16.07 -2.00
N VAL A 17 -12.20 17.25 -1.45
CA VAL A 17 -12.29 17.43 0.02
C VAL A 17 -13.77 17.44 0.38
N ILE A 18 -14.38 16.25 0.43
CA ILE A 18 -15.65 16.09 1.13
C ILE A 18 -15.36 16.21 2.62
N THR A 19 -15.66 17.36 3.22
CA THR A 19 -15.85 17.49 4.67
C THR A 19 -17.18 16.82 5.02
N GLY A 20 -17.14 15.51 5.22
CA GLY A 20 -18.25 14.77 5.83
C GLY A 20 -18.05 14.76 7.34
N LYS A 21 -19.04 15.22 8.10
CA LYS A 21 -19.09 14.96 9.54
C LYS A 21 -19.21 13.44 9.72
N SER A 22 -18.21 12.80 10.31
CA SER A 22 -18.25 11.36 10.61
C SER A 22 -19.25 11.09 11.73
N PHE A 23 -20.30 10.35 11.39
CA PHE A 23 -21.16 9.67 12.35
C PHE A 23 -20.36 8.57 13.07
N ALA A 24 -20.39 8.61 14.40
CA ALA A 24 -19.91 7.54 15.26
C ALA A 24 -20.89 6.36 15.19
N ALA A 25 -20.44 5.25 14.61
CA ALA A 25 -21.07 3.95 14.75
C ALA A 25 -20.03 3.03 15.39
N VAL A 26 -20.38 2.50 16.56
CA VAL A 26 -19.66 1.48 17.34
C VAL A 26 -19.60 0.19 16.53
N LEU A 27 -18.43 -0.47 16.43
CA LEU A 27 -18.25 -1.84 15.91
C LEU A 27 -16.86 -2.42 16.29
N GLU A 28 -16.84 -3.72 16.63
CA GLU A 28 -15.80 -4.60 17.22
C GLU A 28 -14.65 -5.05 16.28
N ASP A 29 -13.55 -5.56 16.90
CA ASP A 29 -12.30 -6.22 16.41
C ASP A 29 -11.16 -5.47 15.67
N VAL A 30 -9.92 -5.69 16.12
CA VAL A 30 -8.71 -5.27 15.39
C VAL A 30 -8.79 -6.03 14.08
N ASN A 31 -9.01 -5.38 12.94
CA ASN A 31 -8.97 -6.13 11.69
C ASN A 31 -7.51 -6.34 11.27
N TYR A 32 -6.79 -7.17 12.03
CA TYR A 32 -5.46 -7.69 11.68
C TYR A 32 -5.46 -8.31 10.28
N GLY A 33 -6.63 -8.76 9.80
CA GLY A 33 -6.83 -9.20 8.43
C GLY A 33 -6.60 -8.13 7.36
N PHE A 34 -6.64 -6.85 7.71
CA PHE A 34 -6.40 -5.75 6.77
C PHE A 34 -5.00 -5.16 6.82
N ALA A 35 -4.13 -5.61 7.73
CA ALA A 35 -2.74 -5.16 7.82
C ALA A 35 -1.99 -5.26 6.48
N THR A 36 -2.28 -6.31 5.69
CA THR A 36 -1.72 -6.53 4.35
C THR A 36 -2.03 -5.42 3.34
N TYR A 37 -3.16 -4.70 3.50
CA TYR A 37 -3.52 -3.59 2.61
C TYR A 37 -2.96 -2.25 3.06
N LEU A 38 -2.60 -2.16 4.34
CA LEU A 38 -2.02 -0.97 4.92
C LEU A 38 -0.54 -0.89 4.58
N GLY A 39 0.22 -1.98 4.65
CA GLY A 39 1.67 -1.97 4.37
C GLY A 39 2.52 -1.95 5.62
N SER A 40 3.84 -2.00 5.44
CA SER A 40 4.77 -1.99 6.58
C SER A 40 4.84 -0.63 7.27
N GLY A 41 4.91 -0.64 8.60
CA GLY A 41 4.99 0.57 9.39
C GLY A 41 4.67 0.35 10.86
N ILE A 42 4.82 1.40 11.64
CA ILE A 42 4.40 1.50 13.04
C ILE A 42 3.15 2.36 13.06
N TYR A 43 2.07 1.77 13.55
CA TYR A 43 0.73 2.35 13.61
C TYR A 43 0.43 2.71 15.05
N THR A 44 0.19 3.99 15.31
CA THR A 44 -0.16 4.49 16.63
C THR A 44 -1.59 5.02 16.59
N ALA A 45 -2.47 4.45 17.41
CA ALA A 45 -3.79 5.01 17.66
C ALA A 45 -4.26 4.64 19.06
N ALA A 46 -5.09 5.51 19.65
CA ALA A 46 -5.71 5.26 20.95
C ALA A 46 -4.72 4.89 22.08
N GLY A 47 -3.46 5.35 21.96
CA GLY A 47 -2.39 5.07 22.93
C GLY A 47 -1.74 3.69 22.80
N GLN A 48 -2.05 2.93 21.75
CA GLN A 48 -1.45 1.63 21.46
C GLN A 48 -0.63 1.69 20.16
N ASP A 49 0.49 0.97 20.16
CA ASP A 49 1.41 0.89 19.03
C ASP A 49 1.41 -0.52 18.45
N VAL A 50 1.30 -0.60 17.11
CA VAL A 50 1.35 -1.86 16.37
C VAL A 50 2.38 -1.75 15.27
N GLN A 51 3.37 -2.64 15.28
CA GLN A 51 4.36 -2.72 14.23
C GLN A 51 3.98 -3.80 13.21
N VAL A 52 4.02 -3.45 11.93
CA VAL A 52 3.68 -4.34 10.82
C VAL A 52 4.85 -4.43 9.85
N TYR A 53 5.23 -5.65 9.50
CA TYR A 53 6.19 -5.94 8.44
C TYR A 53 5.51 -6.74 7.34
N GLN A 54 5.69 -6.31 6.09
CA GLN A 54 5.10 -6.95 4.93
C GLN A 54 6.20 -7.28 3.93
N ILE A 55 6.24 -8.54 3.52
CA ILE A 55 7.17 -9.06 2.52
C ILE A 55 6.37 -9.28 1.24
N PRO A 56 6.52 -8.42 0.21
CA PRO A 56 5.77 -8.51 -1.03
C PRO A 56 6.47 -9.45 -2.03
N LEU A 57 6.12 -10.73 -2.04
CA LEU A 57 6.61 -11.67 -3.06
C LEU A 57 5.78 -11.53 -4.34
N ILE A 58 6.45 -11.52 -5.50
CA ILE A 58 5.80 -11.40 -6.81
C ILE A 58 6.35 -12.48 -7.75
N TYR A 59 5.45 -13.16 -8.45
CA TYR A 59 5.80 -14.11 -9.49
C TYR A 59 5.09 -13.75 -10.80
N GLN A 60 5.87 -13.53 -11.87
CA GLN A 60 5.34 -13.19 -13.19
C GLN A 60 5.04 -14.46 -13.99
N PHE A 61 3.77 -14.69 -14.35
CA PHE A 61 3.36 -15.79 -15.23
C PHE A 61 3.51 -15.42 -16.70
N ILE A 62 3.08 -14.21 -17.06
CA ILE A 62 3.06 -13.70 -18.44
C ILE A 62 3.61 -12.29 -18.41
N THR A 63 4.63 -12.00 -19.21
CA THR A 63 5.18 -10.64 -19.30
C THR A 63 4.46 -9.83 -20.38
N ARG A 64 4.44 -8.50 -20.19
CA ARG A 64 3.93 -7.54 -21.20
C ARG A 64 4.74 -7.54 -22.51
N GLU A 65 5.92 -8.14 -22.51
CA GLU A 65 6.79 -8.30 -23.67
C GLU A 65 6.37 -9.50 -24.52
N GLU A 66 5.96 -10.59 -23.87
CA GLU A 66 5.47 -11.82 -24.53
C GLU A 66 4.06 -11.63 -25.11
N LYS A 67 3.19 -10.98 -24.34
CA LYS A 67 1.83 -10.64 -24.76
C LYS A 67 1.61 -9.16 -24.47
N HIS A 68 0.77 -8.47 -25.23
CA HIS A 68 0.42 -7.06 -24.95
C HIS A 68 -0.30 -6.84 -23.60
N TRP A 69 -0.32 -7.83 -22.71
CA TRP A 69 -0.82 -7.82 -21.34
C TRP A 69 0.07 -8.72 -20.48
N GLY A 70 0.08 -8.50 -19.17
CA GLY A 70 0.81 -9.31 -18.21
C GLY A 70 -0.10 -10.00 -17.20
N LEU A 71 0.39 -11.06 -16.58
CA LEU A 71 -0.26 -11.73 -15.45
C LEU A 71 0.77 -12.02 -14.38
N GLN A 72 0.48 -11.61 -13.15
CA GLN A 72 1.34 -11.87 -12.00
C GLN A 72 0.56 -12.36 -10.79
N LEU A 73 1.20 -13.23 -10.01
CA LEU A 73 0.80 -13.58 -8.66
C LEU A 73 1.53 -12.66 -7.67
N LYS A 74 0.77 -12.03 -6.78
CA LYS A 74 1.28 -11.37 -5.58
C LYS A 74 1.06 -12.29 -4.41
N LEU A 75 2.05 -12.43 -3.54
CA LEU A 75 1.97 -13.21 -2.31
C LEU A 75 2.56 -12.38 -1.15
N PRO A 76 1.84 -11.36 -0.68
CA PRO A 76 2.22 -10.65 0.53
C PRO A 76 2.13 -11.57 1.74
N VAL A 77 3.22 -11.62 2.51
CA VAL A 77 3.26 -12.20 3.86
C VAL A 77 3.43 -11.06 4.84
N THR A 78 2.51 -10.94 5.80
CA THR A 78 2.47 -9.83 6.74
C THR A 78 2.55 -10.34 8.16
N LEU A 79 3.47 -9.77 8.94
CA LEU A 79 3.70 -10.05 10.36
C LEU A 79 3.34 -8.79 11.15
N GLY A 80 2.60 -8.95 12.25
CA GLY A 80 2.27 -7.88 13.16
C GLY A 80 2.72 -8.17 14.59
N PHE A 81 3.19 -7.13 15.28
CA PHE A 81 3.71 -7.16 16.63
C PHE A 81 3.00 -6.07 17.45
N TYR A 82 2.38 -6.45 18.56
CA TYR A 82 1.74 -5.51 19.48
C TYR A 82 2.73 -4.91 20.47
N ASP A 83 2.42 -3.72 20.98
CA ASP A 83 3.14 -3.01 22.05
C ASP A 83 4.62 -2.71 21.76
N PHE A 84 5.00 -2.66 20.48
CA PHE A 84 6.35 -2.34 20.05
C PHE A 84 6.50 -0.85 19.69
N LYS A 85 7.37 -0.13 20.38
CA LYS A 85 7.64 1.29 20.14
C LYS A 85 8.87 1.48 19.26
N LEU A 86 8.92 2.60 18.54
CA LEU A 86 10.09 2.94 17.71
C LEU A 86 11.40 3.03 18.52
N GLN A 87 11.30 3.36 19.82
CA GLN A 87 12.43 3.42 20.75
C GLN A 87 13.03 2.05 21.05
N ASP A 88 12.26 0.97 20.90
CA ASP A 88 12.65 -0.39 21.26
C ASP A 88 13.49 -1.06 20.17
N ILE A 89 13.58 -0.47 18.96
CA ILE A 89 14.43 -0.95 17.85
C ILE A 89 15.90 -1.06 18.25
N THR A 90 16.37 -0.20 19.17
CA THR A 90 17.74 -0.27 19.69
C THR A 90 17.93 -1.31 20.77
N GLU A 91 16.85 -1.82 21.37
CA GLU A 91 16.86 -2.78 22.47
C GLU A 91 16.71 -4.23 21.99
N GLY A 92 16.13 -4.46 20.81
CA GLY A 92 16.04 -5.78 20.19
C GLY A 92 14.95 -5.88 19.13
N PHE A 93 14.86 -7.03 18.46
CA PHE A 93 13.67 -7.36 17.67
C PHE A 93 12.58 -7.90 18.61
N PRO A 94 11.29 -7.58 18.38
CA PRO A 94 10.21 -8.10 19.22
C PRO A 94 10.21 -9.64 19.19
N GLU A 95 10.13 -10.24 20.38
CA GLU A 95 10.37 -11.68 20.58
C GLU A 95 9.20 -12.56 20.08
N GLU A 96 7.97 -12.02 20.02
CA GLU A 96 6.77 -12.79 19.69
C GLU A 96 5.94 -12.15 18.57
N ILE A 97 5.65 -12.94 17.53
CA ILE A 97 4.76 -12.55 16.44
C ILE A 97 3.32 -12.62 16.97
N SER A 98 2.62 -11.48 16.98
CA SER A 98 1.23 -11.42 17.46
C SER A 98 0.23 -11.79 16.36
N THR A 99 0.50 -11.39 15.11
CA THR A 99 -0.38 -11.69 13.96
C THR A 99 0.41 -12.09 12.73
N LEU A 100 -0.19 -12.97 11.93
CA LEU A 100 0.35 -13.44 10.65
C LEU A 100 -0.77 -13.42 9.61
N SER A 101 -0.50 -12.91 8.41
CA SER A 101 -1.40 -13.07 7.27
C SER A 101 -0.67 -13.37 5.98
N ILE A 102 -1.35 -14.15 5.13
CA ILE A 102 -0.89 -14.52 3.80
C ILE A 102 -2.07 -14.34 2.86
N VAL A 103 -1.95 -13.40 1.92
CA VAL A 103 -3.07 -12.99 1.05
C VAL A 103 -2.66 -13.03 -0.42
N PRO A 104 -2.59 -14.22 -1.03
CA PRO A 104 -2.28 -14.33 -2.45
C PRO A 104 -3.30 -13.58 -3.31
N GLY A 105 -2.79 -13.00 -4.40
CA GLY A 105 -3.56 -12.17 -5.31
C GLY A 105 -3.13 -12.34 -6.75
N LEU A 106 -4.11 -12.41 -7.65
CA LEU A 106 -3.86 -12.38 -9.08
C LEU A 106 -4.05 -10.96 -9.58
N GLN A 107 -3.07 -10.46 -10.33
CA GLN A 107 -3.13 -9.15 -10.95
C GLN A 107 -2.84 -9.26 -12.44
N VAL A 108 -3.72 -8.65 -13.24
CA VAL A 108 -3.53 -8.51 -14.69
C VAL A 108 -2.88 -7.16 -14.95
N GLU A 109 -1.92 -7.10 -15.86
CA GLU A 109 -1.30 -5.85 -16.32
C GLU A 109 -1.83 -5.52 -17.71
N TYR A 110 -2.64 -4.47 -17.84
CA TYR A 110 -3.27 -4.11 -19.11
C TYR A 110 -2.84 -2.69 -19.54
N PRO A 111 -1.89 -2.57 -20.49
CA PRO A 111 -1.45 -1.27 -20.98
C PRO A 111 -2.53 -0.64 -21.87
N ILE A 112 -3.14 0.44 -21.39
CA ILE A 112 -4.12 1.23 -22.15
C ILE A 112 -3.40 2.09 -23.19
N THR A 113 -2.28 2.69 -22.79
CA THR A 113 -1.39 3.45 -23.67
C THR A 113 0.07 3.17 -23.28
N ARG A 114 1.03 3.79 -23.99
CA ARG A 114 2.46 3.71 -23.63
C ARG A 114 2.78 4.27 -22.24
N HIS A 115 1.93 5.16 -21.72
CA HIS A 115 2.11 5.84 -20.43
C HIS A 115 1.07 5.42 -19.39
N TRP A 116 0.04 4.66 -19.77
CA TRP A 116 -1.07 4.32 -18.89
C TRP A 116 -1.23 2.81 -18.76
N LEU A 117 -1.08 2.33 -17.53
CA LEU A 117 -1.24 0.93 -17.16
C LEU A 117 -2.43 0.78 -16.21
N LEU A 118 -3.31 -0.17 -16.52
CA LEU A 118 -4.41 -0.57 -15.66
C LEU A 118 -4.12 -1.94 -15.07
N LEU A 119 -4.36 -2.11 -13.77
CA LEU A 119 -4.05 -3.35 -13.06
C LEU A 119 -5.22 -3.81 -12.18
N PRO A 120 -6.26 -4.43 -12.76
CA PRO A 120 -7.29 -5.10 -11.97
C PRO A 120 -6.68 -6.28 -11.21
N PHE A 121 -7.19 -6.51 -10.00
CA PHE A 121 -6.70 -7.57 -9.13
C PHE A 121 -7.82 -8.17 -8.27
N VAL A 122 -7.59 -9.40 -7.85
CA VAL A 122 -8.40 -10.13 -6.87
C VAL A 122 -7.47 -10.85 -5.91
N ASP A 123 -7.77 -10.77 -4.63
CA ASP A 123 -6.96 -11.38 -3.57
C ASP A 123 -7.83 -12.27 -2.67
N PHE A 124 -7.27 -13.38 -2.22
CA PHE A 124 -7.91 -14.32 -1.29
C PHE A 124 -6.85 -14.82 -0.31
N GLY A 125 -7.12 -14.76 0.98
CA GLY A 125 -6.11 -15.09 1.98
C GLY A 125 -6.66 -15.51 3.32
N ILE A 126 -5.72 -15.74 4.22
CA ILE A 126 -5.99 -16.02 5.62
C ILE A 126 -5.15 -15.09 6.50
N ALA A 127 -5.70 -14.74 7.65
CA ALA A 127 -4.99 -14.11 8.73
C ALA A 127 -5.26 -14.84 10.03
N GLN A 128 -4.26 -14.87 10.89
CA GLN A 128 -4.29 -15.49 12.19
C GLN A 128 -3.74 -14.53 13.24
N ASN A 129 -4.46 -14.40 14.35
CA ASN A 129 -3.95 -13.81 15.56
C ASN A 129 -3.41 -14.97 16.42
N ILE A 130 -2.09 -14.97 16.60
CA ILE A 130 -1.37 -16.04 17.29
C ILE A 130 -1.61 -15.93 18.81
N SER A 131 -1.77 -14.71 19.31
CA SER A 131 -1.94 -14.44 20.74
C SER A 131 -3.23 -15.00 21.33
N ASN A 132 -4.31 -15.07 20.54
CA ASN A 132 -5.62 -15.57 21.01
C ASN A 132 -6.18 -16.74 20.18
N GLY A 133 -5.50 -17.15 19.11
CA GLY A 133 -5.88 -18.29 18.26
C GLY A 133 -6.90 -17.97 17.17
N ASP A 134 -7.27 -16.71 17.00
CA ASP A 134 -8.34 -16.31 16.09
C ASP A 134 -7.91 -16.37 14.62
N SER A 135 -8.82 -16.79 13.74
CA SER A 135 -8.56 -16.90 12.31
C SER A 135 -9.63 -16.22 11.48
N SER A 136 -9.19 -15.50 10.45
CA SER A 136 -10.04 -14.78 9.51
C SER A 136 -9.67 -15.12 8.08
N ASN A 137 -10.68 -15.28 7.23
CA ASN A 137 -10.49 -15.38 5.78
C ASN A 137 -10.66 -13.98 5.17
N ILE A 138 -9.76 -13.61 4.28
CA ILE A 138 -9.71 -12.29 3.64
C ILE A 138 -10.03 -12.45 2.17
N TYR A 139 -10.84 -11.54 1.65
CA TYR A 139 -11.19 -11.45 0.25
C TYR A 139 -11.08 -10.00 -0.16
N SER A 140 -10.46 -9.72 -1.30
CA SER A 140 -10.51 -8.38 -1.87
C SER A 140 -10.51 -8.40 -3.38
N TYR A 141 -10.93 -7.28 -3.94
CA TYR A 141 -10.82 -7.03 -5.35
C TYR A 141 -10.70 -5.53 -5.58
N GLY A 142 -10.16 -5.17 -6.72
CA GLY A 142 -9.95 -3.78 -7.02
C GLY A 142 -9.23 -3.56 -8.33
N MET A 143 -8.77 -2.33 -8.48
CA MET A 143 -8.07 -1.90 -9.67
C MET A 143 -7.07 -0.82 -9.32
N ARG A 144 -5.86 -0.94 -9.86
CA ARG A 144 -4.85 0.12 -9.84
C ARG A 144 -4.74 0.75 -11.21
N SER A 145 -4.41 2.03 -11.25
CA SER A 145 -4.17 2.79 -12.48
C SER A 145 -2.92 3.62 -12.32
N TYR A 146 -1.96 3.45 -13.22
CA TYR A 146 -0.70 4.18 -13.23
C TYR A 146 -0.54 4.95 -14.53
N TYR A 147 -0.42 6.27 -14.42
CA TYR A 147 0.00 7.13 -15.51
C TYR A 147 1.43 7.59 -15.26
N GLU A 148 2.39 7.09 -16.04
CA GLU A 148 3.81 7.41 -15.93
C GLU A 148 4.24 8.25 -17.14
N TYR A 149 4.75 9.45 -16.86
CA TYR A 149 5.28 10.37 -17.86
C TYR A 149 6.77 10.65 -17.60
N PRO A 150 7.67 10.12 -18.43
CA PRO A 150 9.09 10.41 -18.32
C PRO A 150 9.39 11.79 -18.92
N ALA A 151 9.76 12.76 -18.08
CA ALA A 151 10.40 14.00 -18.51
C ALA A 151 11.93 13.88 -18.34
N ASP A 152 12.70 14.79 -18.95
CA ASP A 152 14.17 14.68 -19.06
C ASP A 152 14.86 14.26 -17.76
N ARG A 153 14.59 14.97 -16.66
CA ARG A 153 15.25 14.75 -15.35
C ARG A 153 14.37 14.14 -14.27
N VAL A 154 13.09 13.96 -14.56
CA VAL A 154 12.10 13.50 -13.58
C VAL A 154 11.07 12.64 -14.29
N THR A 155 10.74 11.49 -13.71
CA THR A 155 9.54 10.75 -14.07
C THR A 155 8.42 11.18 -13.15
N PHE A 156 7.31 11.60 -13.73
CA PHE A 156 6.08 11.86 -13.01
C PHE A 156 5.19 10.62 -13.06
N THR A 157 4.68 10.18 -11.91
CA THR A 157 3.72 9.09 -11.84
C THR A 157 2.49 9.52 -11.06
N LEU A 158 1.32 9.45 -11.70
CA LEU A 158 0.01 9.56 -11.05
C LEU A 158 -0.53 8.14 -10.82
N GLY A 159 -0.64 7.75 -9.56
CA GLY A 159 -1.21 6.48 -9.15
C GLY A 159 -2.64 6.66 -8.63
N ASN A 160 -3.51 5.71 -8.96
CA ASN A 160 -4.82 5.58 -8.34
C ASN A 160 -5.10 4.12 -7.99
N ARG A 161 -5.81 3.90 -6.89
CA ARG A 161 -6.27 2.56 -6.49
C ARG A 161 -7.69 2.61 -5.99
N LEU A 162 -8.53 1.72 -6.49
CA LEU A 162 -9.82 1.39 -5.90
C LEU A 162 -9.71 -0.01 -5.33
N LEU A 163 -10.07 -0.19 -4.06
CA LEU A 163 -10.00 -1.48 -3.36
C LEU A 163 -11.27 -1.66 -2.53
N PHE A 164 -11.82 -2.87 -2.58
CA PHE A 164 -12.85 -3.36 -1.68
C PHE A 164 -12.32 -4.62 -1.01
N ALA A 165 -12.31 -4.65 0.32
CA ALA A 165 -11.82 -5.78 1.09
C ALA A 165 -12.83 -6.19 2.16
N ARG A 166 -12.88 -7.49 2.44
CA ARG A 166 -13.70 -8.09 3.48
C ARG A 166 -12.89 -9.13 4.24
N ALA A 167 -12.99 -9.11 5.56
CA ALA A 167 -12.49 -10.16 6.44
C ALA A 167 -13.68 -10.82 7.15
N ASN A 168 -13.75 -12.14 7.07
CA ASN A 168 -14.73 -12.94 7.76
C ASN A 168 -14.02 -13.82 8.79
N ARG A 169 -14.37 -13.66 10.05
CA ARG A 169 -13.87 -14.50 11.13
C ARG A 169 -14.44 -15.92 10.99
N ARG A 170 -13.61 -16.95 11.19
CA ARG A 170 -13.97 -18.35 10.89
C ARG A 170 -15.06 -18.91 11.80
N ASP A 171 -15.22 -18.36 13.00
CA ASP A 171 -16.32 -18.68 13.91
C ASP A 171 -17.67 -18.02 13.52
N ASN A 172 -17.72 -17.29 12.40
CA ASN A 172 -18.88 -16.54 11.89
C ASN A 172 -19.46 -15.51 12.88
N SER A 173 -18.75 -15.15 13.94
CA SER A 173 -19.24 -14.20 14.95
C SER A 173 -19.19 -12.76 14.44
N ASN A 174 -18.24 -12.42 13.56
CA ASN A 174 -18.02 -11.06 13.13
C ASN A 174 -17.58 -10.93 11.65
N LYS A 175 -18.05 -9.87 10.98
CA LYS A 175 -17.73 -9.53 9.58
C LYS A 175 -17.31 -8.06 9.52
N SER A 176 -16.21 -7.79 8.84
CA SER A 176 -15.72 -6.43 8.64
C SER A 176 -15.32 -6.24 7.18
N ASP A 177 -15.72 -5.11 6.61
CA ASP A 177 -15.40 -4.69 5.26
C ASP A 177 -15.00 -3.22 5.21
N PHE A 178 -14.23 -2.87 4.19
CA PHE A 178 -13.97 -1.48 3.85
C PHE A 178 -13.74 -1.33 2.35
N GLY A 179 -13.99 -0.11 1.88
CA GLY A 179 -13.59 0.34 0.56
C GLY A 179 -12.66 1.55 0.67
N THR A 180 -11.65 1.60 -0.19
CA THR A 180 -10.72 2.75 -0.26
C THR A 180 -10.46 3.18 -1.70
N PHE A 181 -10.40 4.50 -1.89
CA PHE A 181 -9.90 5.13 -3.09
C PHE A 181 -8.65 5.91 -2.73
N GLU A 182 -7.58 5.63 -3.44
CA GLU A 182 -6.27 6.17 -3.17
C GLU A 182 -5.79 6.91 -4.40
N THR A 183 -5.20 8.08 -4.20
CA THR A 183 -4.59 8.88 -5.26
C THR A 183 -3.21 9.29 -4.82
N SER A 184 -2.21 9.12 -5.69
CA SER A 184 -0.83 9.41 -5.38
C SER A 184 -0.12 10.13 -6.52
N LEU A 185 0.83 10.98 -6.15
CA LEU A 185 1.73 11.69 -7.05
C LEU A 185 3.16 11.37 -6.62
N ASP A 186 3.94 10.76 -7.50
CA ASP A 186 5.36 10.44 -7.29
C ASP A 186 6.23 11.20 -8.31
N PHE A 187 7.27 11.84 -7.79
CA PHE A 187 8.28 12.54 -8.58
C PHE A 187 9.61 11.82 -8.42
N ARG A 188 9.95 10.98 -9.40
CA ARG A 188 11.19 10.20 -9.42
C ARG A 188 12.27 10.95 -10.16
N PHE A 189 13.29 11.40 -9.44
CA PHE A 189 14.43 12.13 -9.98
C PHE A 189 15.47 11.20 -10.61
N GLN A 190 16.26 11.78 -11.51
CA GLN A 190 17.27 11.14 -12.34
C GLN A 190 18.21 10.19 -11.58
N GLN A 191 18.68 9.21 -12.34
CA GLN A 191 19.59 8.18 -11.89
C GLN A 191 21.00 8.73 -11.61
N PHE A 192 21.47 8.60 -10.37
CA PHE A 192 22.84 8.94 -10.00
C PHE A 192 23.70 7.67 -9.87
N PRO A 193 25.00 7.73 -10.19
CA PRO A 193 25.88 6.57 -10.05
C PRO A 193 26.01 6.16 -8.58
N VAL A 194 25.66 4.92 -8.28
CA VAL A 194 25.83 4.26 -6.99
C VAL A 194 26.80 3.09 -7.15
N PHE A 195 27.82 3.00 -6.30
CA PHE A 195 28.81 1.91 -6.30
C PHE A 195 29.35 1.53 -7.69
N LYS A 196 30.00 2.47 -8.40
CA LYS A 196 30.74 2.34 -9.69
C LYS A 196 30.01 1.68 -10.89
N LYS A 197 28.91 0.95 -10.71
CA LYS A 197 28.21 0.16 -11.74
C LYS A 197 26.69 0.15 -11.59
N HIS A 198 26.14 0.67 -10.50
CA HIS A 198 24.69 0.74 -10.26
C HIS A 198 24.19 2.16 -10.43
N LEU A 199 22.91 2.29 -10.73
CA LEU A 199 22.23 3.57 -10.82
C LEU A 199 21.20 3.64 -9.70
N GLY A 200 21.36 4.62 -8.82
CA GLY A 200 20.39 4.91 -7.78
C GLY A 200 19.35 5.89 -8.29
N ASP A 201 18.12 5.78 -7.82
CA ASP A 201 17.08 6.79 -8.03
C ASP A 201 16.52 7.26 -6.68
N PHE A 202 15.92 8.45 -6.70
CA PHE A 202 15.27 9.05 -5.54
C PHE A 202 13.89 9.53 -5.96
N SER A 203 12.88 9.35 -5.12
CA SER A 203 11.59 10.03 -5.32
C SER A 203 11.04 10.63 -4.04
N VAL A 204 10.22 11.64 -4.24
CA VAL A 204 9.33 12.19 -3.22
C VAL A 204 7.91 11.97 -3.73
N TYR A 205 7.02 11.61 -2.83
CA TYR A 205 5.62 11.40 -3.18
C TYR A 205 4.66 11.96 -2.14
N TYR A 206 3.45 12.17 -2.60
CA TYR A 206 2.28 12.44 -1.80
C TYR A 206 1.20 11.42 -2.15
N ALA A 207 0.49 10.91 -1.16
CA ALA A 207 -0.67 10.04 -1.36
C ALA A 207 -1.83 10.46 -0.46
N ASN A 208 -3.05 10.38 -0.99
CA ASN A 208 -4.30 10.56 -0.29
C ASN A 208 -5.07 9.24 -0.30
N PHE A 209 -5.68 8.92 0.83
CA PHE A 209 -6.49 7.72 1.05
C PHE A 209 -7.87 8.20 1.49
N GLN A 210 -8.92 7.77 0.80
CA GLN A 210 -10.31 8.05 1.14
C GLN A 210 -11.07 6.74 1.31
N TYR A 211 -11.55 6.50 2.52
CA TYR A 211 -12.33 5.32 2.88
C TYR A 211 -13.82 5.64 2.77
N PHE A 212 -14.60 4.83 2.05
CA PHE A 212 -16.04 5.08 1.83
C PHE A 212 -16.93 4.34 2.82
N ASP A 213 -16.54 3.11 3.17
CA ASP A 213 -16.96 2.46 4.40
C ASP A 213 -15.84 2.67 5.40
N SER A 214 -16.20 3.18 6.58
CA SER A 214 -15.20 3.54 7.59
C SER A 214 -14.34 2.34 7.93
N LEU A 215 -13.04 2.45 7.64
CA LEU A 215 -12.09 1.48 8.12
C LEU A 215 -12.02 1.63 9.64
N ASN A 216 -12.52 0.62 10.33
CA ASN A 216 -12.46 0.54 11.78
C ASN A 216 -11.19 -0.21 12.15
N PHE A 217 -10.28 0.48 12.80
CA PHE A 217 -9.18 -0.13 13.52
C PHE A 217 -9.65 -0.38 14.93
N LEU A 218 -9.41 -1.59 15.45
CA LEU A 218 -9.37 -1.75 16.89
C LEU A 218 -7.97 -2.11 17.33
N PHE A 219 -7.74 -1.95 18.62
CA PHE A 219 -6.49 -2.25 19.30
C PHE A 219 -6.79 -3.22 20.45
N PRO A 220 -5.78 -3.90 21.04
CA PRO A 220 -5.97 -4.96 22.04
C PRO A 220 -6.89 -4.64 23.23
N ASN A 221 -7.18 -3.36 23.51
CA ASN A 221 -8.12 -2.92 24.55
C ASN A 221 -9.51 -2.50 24.02
N ASP A 222 -9.96 -3.08 22.91
CA ASP A 222 -11.29 -2.87 22.29
C ASP A 222 -11.63 -1.40 21.93
N GLN A 223 -10.62 -0.55 21.73
CA GLN A 223 -10.83 0.84 21.32
C GLN A 223 -11.00 0.95 19.81
N VAL A 224 -12.10 1.59 19.36
CA VAL A 224 -12.43 1.76 17.94
C VAL A 224 -11.96 3.10 17.40
N VAL A 225 -11.16 3.08 16.32
CA VAL A 225 -10.79 4.27 15.55
C VAL A 225 -11.36 4.16 14.14
N LYS A 226 -12.26 5.09 13.83
CA LYS A 226 -12.90 5.22 12.51
C LYS A 226 -12.08 6.16 11.63
N VAL A 227 -11.51 5.62 10.56
CA VAL A 227 -10.73 6.37 9.58
C VAL A 227 -11.52 6.56 8.30
N VAL A 228 -11.60 7.81 7.86
CA VAL A 228 -12.29 8.24 6.63
C VAL A 228 -11.28 8.81 5.64
N LYS A 229 -10.25 9.53 6.10
CA LYS A 229 -9.22 10.10 5.24
C LYS A 229 -7.84 10.06 5.87
N GLN A 230 -6.84 9.80 5.03
CA GLN A 230 -5.44 9.89 5.41
C GLN A 230 -4.62 10.56 4.31
N ASN A 231 -3.55 11.22 4.72
CA ASN A 231 -2.57 11.78 3.80
C ASN A 231 -1.19 11.26 4.20
N GLU A 232 -0.39 10.94 3.19
CA GLU A 232 0.95 10.43 3.34
C GLU A 232 1.92 11.27 2.51
N ILE A 233 3.04 11.60 3.12
CA ILE A 233 4.20 12.17 2.44
C ILE A 233 5.37 11.26 2.74
N GLY A 234 6.13 10.93 1.71
CA GLY A 234 7.30 10.09 1.88
C GLY A 234 8.33 10.30 0.80
N PHE A 235 9.45 9.62 0.98
CA PHE A 235 10.50 9.53 -0.01
C PHE A 235 10.98 8.09 -0.13
N THR A 236 11.44 7.73 -1.32
CA THR A 236 11.96 6.39 -1.59
C THR A 236 13.28 6.47 -2.35
N PHE A 237 14.14 5.49 -2.12
CA PHE A 237 15.40 5.29 -2.80
C PHE A 237 15.42 3.93 -3.47
N GLY A 238 15.73 3.91 -4.77
CA GLY A 238 15.90 2.70 -5.56
C GLY A 238 17.36 2.50 -5.94
N VAL A 239 17.78 1.25 -6.11
CA VAL A 239 19.07 0.91 -6.75
C VAL A 239 18.81 -0.09 -7.87
N GLN A 240 19.10 0.33 -9.09
CA GLN A 240 19.00 -0.53 -10.27
C GLN A 240 20.25 -1.40 -10.40
N ILE A 241 20.06 -2.70 -10.16
CA ILE A 241 21.10 -3.71 -10.33
C ILE A 241 21.07 -4.23 -11.77
N LYS A 242 22.18 -4.07 -12.50
CA LYS A 242 22.31 -4.46 -13.92
C LYS A 242 22.09 -5.95 -14.18
N LYS A 243 22.31 -6.81 -13.17
CA LYS A 243 21.99 -8.24 -13.22
C LYS A 243 20.69 -8.49 -12.46
N LYS A 244 19.56 -8.32 -13.14
CA LYS A 244 18.27 -8.78 -12.61
C LYS A 244 18.31 -10.31 -12.53
N THR A 245 18.17 -10.87 -11.34
CA THR A 245 17.83 -12.28 -11.21
C THR A 245 16.35 -12.42 -11.54
N ARG A 246 15.94 -13.43 -12.33
CA ARG A 246 14.54 -13.67 -12.74
C ARG A 246 13.54 -13.70 -11.56
N TYR A 247 14.03 -13.95 -10.35
CA TYR A 247 13.23 -14.23 -9.16
C TYR A 247 13.17 -13.08 -8.14
N VAL A 248 14.08 -12.10 -8.21
CA VAL A 248 14.18 -11.05 -7.18
C VAL A 248 14.60 -9.74 -7.83
N ASP A 249 13.63 -8.85 -8.04
CA ASP A 249 13.90 -7.41 -8.21
C ASP A 249 13.97 -6.79 -6.81
N ILE A 250 15.02 -5.99 -6.54
CA ILE A 250 15.12 -5.27 -5.27
C ILE A 250 14.12 -4.11 -5.31
N PRO A 251 13.10 -4.10 -4.43
CA PRO A 251 12.15 -3.00 -4.39
C PRO A 251 12.86 -1.72 -3.91
N ARG A 252 12.34 -0.56 -4.32
CA ARG A 252 12.74 0.72 -3.72
C ARG A 252 12.43 0.67 -2.23
N VAL A 253 13.24 1.30 -1.39
CA VAL A 253 13.02 1.38 0.05
C VAL A 253 12.81 2.83 0.43
N GLY A 254 11.81 3.11 1.24
CA GLY A 254 11.49 4.47 1.63
C GLY A 254 10.92 4.61 3.03
N LEU A 255 10.84 5.86 3.46
CA LEU A 255 10.22 6.26 4.71
C LEU A 255 9.09 7.24 4.40
N ALA A 256 8.00 7.11 5.15
CA ALA A 256 6.87 8.01 5.02
C ALA A 256 6.17 8.24 6.35
N ILE A 257 5.47 9.38 6.42
CA ILE A 257 4.59 9.72 7.53
C ILE A 257 3.18 9.81 6.96
N ARG A 258 2.27 9.01 7.50
CA ARG A 258 0.85 9.06 7.18
C ARG A 258 0.07 9.54 8.39
N LYS A 259 -0.83 10.50 8.17
CA LYS A 259 -1.69 11.08 9.22
C LYS A 259 -3.13 11.16 8.75
N GLY A 260 -4.07 10.91 9.67
CA GLY A 260 -5.49 11.18 9.44
C GLY A 260 -6.40 10.51 10.46
N ASP A 261 -7.47 11.21 10.85
CA ASP A 261 -8.56 10.74 11.72
C ASP A 261 -8.10 10.03 13.01
N GLY A 262 -7.08 10.59 13.68
CA GLY A 262 -6.55 10.06 14.93
C GLY A 262 -5.57 8.89 14.78
N LEU A 263 -5.20 8.53 13.55
CA LEU A 263 -4.13 7.58 13.25
C LEU A 263 -2.88 8.33 12.77
N ASP A 264 -1.77 8.11 13.48
CA ASP A 264 -0.42 8.50 13.05
C ASP A 264 0.36 7.23 12.71
N VAL A 265 1.01 7.22 11.54
CA VAL A 265 1.75 6.04 11.05
C VAL A 265 3.11 6.47 10.51
N TYR A 266 4.17 5.80 10.98
CA TYR A 266 5.50 5.85 10.39
C TYR A 266 5.70 4.62 9.52
N ARG A 267 5.97 4.79 8.22
CA ARG A 267 5.94 3.68 7.27
C ARG A 267 7.33 3.34 6.74
N LEU A 268 7.54 2.04 6.56
CA LEU A 268 8.59 1.51 5.74
C LEU A 268 7.98 1.12 4.40
N VAL A 269 8.43 1.77 3.33
CA VAL A 269 7.83 1.64 2.01
C VAL A 269 8.70 0.71 1.18
N PHE A 270 8.12 -0.34 0.62
CA PHE A 270 8.78 -1.25 -0.31
C PHE A 270 8.13 -1.14 -1.70
N GLY A 271 8.92 -0.73 -2.69
CA GLY A 271 8.50 -0.62 -4.08
C GLY A 271 7.95 0.77 -4.40
N MET A 272 6.95 0.82 -5.28
CA MET A 272 6.20 2.05 -5.48
C MET A 272 5.35 2.34 -4.26
N PRO A 273 5.16 3.62 -3.87
CA PRO A 273 4.49 3.97 -2.63
C PRO A 273 2.97 3.68 -2.56
N PHE A 274 2.43 2.77 -3.39
CA PHE A 274 0.98 2.50 -3.54
C PHE A 274 0.63 1.20 -4.32
#